data_AF-A0A2E7N9T8-F1
#
_entry.id   AF-A0A2E7N9T8-F1
#
_cell.length_a   1.000
_cell.length_b   1.000
_cell.length_c   1.000
_cell.angle_alpha   90.00
_cell.angle_beta   90.00
_cell.angle_gamma   90.00
#
_symmetry.space_group_name_H-M   'P 1'
#
loop_
_entity.id
_entity.type
_entity.pdbx_description
1 polymer ?
#
loop_
_entity_poly.entity_id
_entity_poly.type
_entity_poly.pdbx_seq_one_letter_code
_entity_poly.pdbx_strand_id
1 'polypeptide(L)'
;YLYLEFFGKGNVILCNNDDVIINCAIKHKFKDRSILPKEKYKYPNMEYNLFSIKKDQLTDLLKNSKKDKIITSIATGLGLGGVYSEEVCLSSGINKNTIPKKINDNEIKKIINSIKKIIKEKIKPQIIYENREARDAVPVDLGFYNGNEKKKFSSYSEALEEYFTYELKLSKKKDSSHEKKINEVKWIMGEQEATLKGLKVKETENRKKAELIYKNYQLIKEILDEINKASKKYSWEDIKKKLKGHKVVKDVDVKDKQVVVDMD
;
A
#
# COMPACT_ATOMS: atom_id res chain seq x y z
N TYR A 1 36.64 -9.27 16.47
CA TYR A 1 35.20 -9.55 16.67
C TYR A 1 34.52 -9.93 15.36
N LEU A 2 33.41 -10.68 15.43
CA LEU A 2 32.55 -10.97 14.28
C LEU A 2 31.16 -10.36 14.52
N TYR A 3 30.72 -9.46 13.65
CA TYR A 3 29.41 -8.83 13.70
C TYR A 3 28.50 -9.40 12.61
N LEU A 4 27.29 -9.79 13.00
CA LEU A 4 26.24 -10.28 12.12
C LEU A 4 25.08 -9.28 12.13
N GLU A 5 24.77 -8.72 10.98
CA GLU A 5 23.63 -7.82 10.80
C GLU A 5 22.49 -8.59 10.13
N PHE A 6 21.34 -8.70 10.81
CA PHE A 6 20.15 -9.42 10.31
C PHE A 6 19.04 -8.47 9.84
N PHE A 7 19.40 -7.32 9.28
CA PHE A 7 18.47 -6.34 8.73
C PHE A 7 18.86 -5.94 7.31
N GLY A 8 17.89 -5.44 6.54
CA GLY A 8 18.10 -5.11 5.14
C GLY A 8 18.54 -6.33 4.33
N LYS A 9 19.68 -6.24 3.63
CA LYS A 9 20.26 -7.37 2.88
C LYS A 9 21.09 -8.32 3.77
N GLY A 10 21.20 -8.03 5.05
CA GLY A 10 22.12 -8.67 5.99
C GLY A 10 23.58 -8.27 5.75
N ASN A 11 24.46 -8.57 6.71
CA ASN A 11 25.90 -8.42 6.54
C ASN A 11 26.69 -9.29 7.53
N VAL A 12 27.93 -9.62 7.16
CA VAL A 12 28.90 -10.30 8.01
C VAL A 12 30.17 -9.47 8.00
N ILE A 13 30.61 -9.00 9.16
CA ILE A 13 31.69 -8.02 9.28
C ILE A 13 32.71 -8.56 10.28
N LEU A 14 33.94 -8.77 9.81
CA LEU A 14 35.06 -9.22 10.61
C LEU A 14 35.90 -8.01 11.02
N CYS A 15 36.06 -7.81 12.32
CA CYS A 15 36.88 -6.75 12.90
C CYS A 15 38.05 -7.33 13.71
N ASN A 16 39.10 -6.52 13.91
CA ASN A 16 40.15 -6.80 14.89
C ASN A 16 39.64 -6.55 16.33
N ASN A 17 40.56 -6.45 17.30
CA ASN A 17 40.22 -6.21 18.71
C ASN A 17 39.86 -4.76 19.03
N ASP A 18 40.11 -3.82 18.10
CA ASP A 18 39.82 -2.38 18.26
C ASP A 18 38.57 -1.94 17.47
N ASP A 19 37.75 -2.91 17.08
CA ASP A 19 36.59 -2.77 16.19
C ASP A 19 36.92 -2.24 14.79
N VAL A 20 38.19 -2.27 14.37
CA VAL A 20 38.59 -1.91 13.00
C VAL A 20 38.24 -3.05 12.07
N ILE A 21 37.45 -2.75 11.03
CA ILE A 21 36.97 -3.71 10.05
C ILE A 21 38.17 -4.26 9.27
N ILE A 22 38.42 -5.55 9.41
CA ILE A 22 39.40 -6.28 8.59
C ILE A 22 38.77 -6.54 7.21
N ASN A 23 37.55 -7.08 7.20
CA ASN A 23 36.80 -7.34 5.97
C ASN A 23 35.28 -7.44 6.23
N CYS A 24 34.47 -7.36 5.19
CA CYS A 24 33.02 -7.49 5.26
C CYS A 24 32.47 -8.15 4.00
N ALA A 25 31.38 -8.91 4.14
CA ALA A 25 30.69 -9.53 3.01
C ALA A 25 30.08 -8.48 2.06
N ILE A 26 29.51 -7.41 2.63
CA ILE A 26 28.90 -6.32 1.86
C ILE A 26 29.52 -4.99 2.30
N LYS A 27 30.18 -4.32 1.36
CA LYS A 27 30.69 -2.95 1.53
C LYS A 27 29.56 -1.95 1.32
N HIS A 28 29.38 -1.02 2.26
CA HIS A 28 28.31 -0.03 2.15
C HIS A 28 28.64 1.27 2.90
N LYS A 29 28.25 2.41 2.33
CA LYS A 29 28.27 3.70 3.02
C LYS A 29 26.84 4.15 3.26
N PHE A 30 26.44 4.23 4.53
CA PHE A 30 25.19 4.84 4.97
C PHE A 30 25.42 6.34 5.24
N LYS A 31 24.33 7.05 5.53
CA LYS A 31 24.40 8.45 5.95
C LYS A 31 25.25 8.65 7.22
N ASP A 32 25.03 7.79 8.22
CA ASP A 32 25.57 8.00 9.57
C ASP A 32 26.73 7.04 9.93
N ARG A 33 27.00 6.04 9.07
CA ARG A 33 28.08 5.07 9.26
C ARG A 33 28.54 4.46 7.95
N SER A 34 29.73 3.86 7.96
CA SER A 34 30.31 3.17 6.81
C SER A 34 30.85 1.81 7.23
N ILE A 35 30.68 0.83 6.35
CA ILE A 35 31.14 -0.55 6.51
C ILE A 35 32.16 -0.79 5.41
N LEU A 36 33.42 -0.44 5.69
CA LEU A 36 34.55 -0.59 4.78
C LEU A 36 35.78 -1.09 5.55
N PRO A 37 36.66 -1.90 4.91
CA PRO A 37 37.92 -2.29 5.52
C PRO A 37 38.74 -1.08 6.00
N LYS A 38 39.44 -1.26 7.12
CA LYS A 38 40.27 -0.28 7.84
C LYS A 38 39.50 0.84 8.54
N GLU A 39 38.17 0.87 8.47
CA GLU A 39 37.35 1.79 9.24
C GLU A 39 36.88 1.16 10.56
N LYS A 40 36.63 1.98 11.58
CA LYS A 40 36.06 1.51 12.84
C LYS A 40 34.58 1.19 12.67
N TYR A 41 34.17 -0.02 13.01
CA TYR A 41 32.79 -0.45 12.97
C TYR A 41 31.95 0.40 13.94
N LYS A 42 30.76 0.78 13.47
CA LYS A 42 29.76 1.50 14.26
C LYS A 42 28.45 0.74 14.19
N TYR A 43 27.85 0.46 15.34
CA TYR A 43 26.53 -0.15 15.41
C TYR A 43 25.49 0.69 14.66
N PRO A 44 24.45 0.05 14.09
CA PRO A 44 23.30 0.79 13.61
C PRO A 44 22.69 1.58 14.76
N ASN A 45 22.32 2.84 14.50
CA ASN A 45 21.70 3.69 15.51
C ASN A 45 20.19 3.49 15.49
N MET A 46 19.62 3.09 16.62
CA MET A 46 18.19 3.07 16.87
C MET A 46 17.91 4.02 18.03
N GLU A 47 17.01 4.97 17.81
CA GLU A 47 16.68 5.99 18.80
C GLU A 47 16.02 5.39 20.05
N TYR A 48 15.26 4.31 19.86
CA TYR A 48 14.51 3.66 20.93
C TYR A 48 14.83 2.16 21.00
N ASN A 49 15.02 1.67 22.22
CA ASN A 49 15.17 0.24 22.49
C ASN A 49 13.81 -0.37 22.84
N LEU A 50 13.33 -1.28 21.98
CA LEU A 50 12.08 -2.01 22.14
C LEU A 50 11.98 -2.75 23.49
N PHE A 51 13.07 -3.38 23.94
CA PHE A 51 13.07 -4.21 25.14
C PHE A 51 12.92 -3.43 26.45
N SER A 52 13.27 -2.14 26.42
CA SER A 52 13.23 -1.24 27.58
C SER A 52 12.32 -0.02 27.37
N ILE A 53 11.43 -0.06 26.37
CA ILE A 53 10.62 1.09 25.97
C ILE A 53 9.71 1.56 27.12
N LYS A 54 9.76 2.86 27.42
CA LYS A 54 8.92 3.53 28.43
C LYS A 54 7.76 4.30 27.79
N LYS A 55 6.77 4.66 28.61
CA LYS A 55 5.58 5.42 28.18
C LYS A 55 5.98 6.73 27.48
N ASP A 56 6.86 7.51 28.08
CA ASP A 56 7.23 8.83 27.56
C ASP A 56 7.97 8.71 26.23
N GLN A 57 8.83 7.70 26.09
CA GLN A 57 9.55 7.41 24.84
C GLN A 57 8.62 7.00 23.70
N LEU A 58 7.66 6.10 23.96
CA LEU A 58 6.66 5.72 22.95
C LEU A 58 5.75 6.90 22.61
N THR A 59 5.43 7.74 23.60
CA THR A 59 4.65 8.96 23.38
C THR A 59 5.39 9.90 22.45
N ASP A 60 6.67 10.15 22.72
CA ASP A 60 7.52 11.00 21.88
C ASP A 60 7.60 10.46 20.44
N LEU A 61 7.90 9.17 20.28
CA LEU A 61 7.94 8.48 18.99
C LEU A 61 6.66 8.69 18.19
N LEU A 62 5.48 8.51 18.81
CA LEU A 62 4.20 8.61 18.11
C LEU A 62 3.78 10.06 17.83
N LYS A 63 4.06 11.00 18.74
CA LYS A 63 3.73 12.42 18.56
C LYS A 63 4.62 13.11 17.52
N ASN A 64 5.89 12.71 17.44
CA ASN A 64 6.85 13.23 16.46
C ASN A 64 6.87 12.44 15.15
N SER A 65 6.10 11.35 15.06
CA SER A 65 6.02 10.54 13.84
C SER A 65 5.51 11.35 12.65
N LYS A 66 6.23 11.21 11.52
CA LYS A 66 5.81 11.71 10.20
C LYS A 66 4.95 10.69 9.44
N LYS A 67 4.69 9.52 10.02
CA LYS A 67 3.90 8.46 9.39
C LYS A 67 2.40 8.72 9.55
N ASP A 68 1.64 8.26 8.57
CA ASP A 68 0.18 8.35 8.52
C ASP A 68 -0.51 7.26 9.36
N LYS A 69 0.17 6.13 9.59
CA LYS A 69 -0.38 4.96 10.29
C LYS A 69 0.50 4.53 11.46
N ILE A 70 -0.13 4.15 12.57
CA ILE A 70 0.57 3.66 13.76
C ILE A 70 1.43 2.44 13.46
N ILE A 71 0.95 1.51 12.63
CA ILE A 71 1.66 0.28 12.31
C ILE A 71 3.02 0.54 11.65
N THR A 72 3.10 1.49 10.71
CA THR A 72 4.35 1.84 10.04
C THR A 72 5.28 2.64 10.96
N SER A 73 4.70 3.43 11.87
CA SER A 73 5.44 4.17 12.89
C SER A 73 6.17 3.24 13.86
N ILE A 74 5.48 2.25 14.43
CA ILE A 74 6.11 1.31 15.37
C ILE A 74 7.00 0.27 14.66
N ALA A 75 6.67 -0.14 13.44
CA ALA A 75 7.49 -1.07 12.66
C ALA A 75 8.90 -0.54 12.43
N THR A 76 9.01 0.75 12.07
CA THR A 76 10.28 1.39 11.74
C THR A 76 10.93 2.02 12.96
N GLY A 77 10.16 2.73 13.80
CA GLY A 77 10.71 3.43 14.96
C GLY A 77 11.17 2.52 16.10
N LEU A 78 10.59 1.31 16.22
CA LEU A 78 10.98 0.33 17.24
C LEU A 78 11.65 -0.92 16.67
N GLY A 79 11.81 -1.02 15.34
CA GLY A 79 12.42 -2.19 14.70
C GLY A 79 11.60 -3.48 14.79
N LEU A 80 10.28 -3.38 14.98
CA LEU A 80 9.38 -4.55 15.05
C LEU A 80 9.18 -5.23 13.69
N GLY A 81 9.40 -4.51 12.58
CA GLY A 81 9.02 -5.00 11.26
C GLY A 81 7.50 -5.15 11.09
N GLY A 82 7.06 -5.68 9.95
CA GLY A 82 5.64 -5.73 9.59
C GLY A 82 4.82 -6.67 10.48
N VAL A 83 5.21 -7.94 10.55
CA VAL A 83 4.46 -9.01 11.24
C VAL A 83 4.26 -8.72 12.73
N TYR A 84 5.32 -8.37 13.46
CA TYR A 84 5.18 -8.07 14.89
C TYR A 84 4.45 -6.76 15.16
N SER A 85 4.46 -5.80 14.23
CA SER A 85 3.65 -4.58 14.37
C SER A 85 2.17 -4.85 14.18
N GLU A 86 1.79 -5.73 13.24
CA GLU A 86 0.42 -6.24 13.12
C GLU A 86 0.00 -6.94 14.42
N GLU A 87 0.85 -7.83 14.96
CA GLU A 87 0.56 -8.53 16.22
C GLU A 87 0.35 -7.55 17.39
N VAL A 88 1.19 -6.52 17.51
CA VAL A 88 1.05 -5.50 18.55
C VAL A 88 -0.26 -4.74 18.40
N CYS A 89 -0.64 -4.31 17.19
CA CYS A 89 -1.91 -3.64 16.94
C CYS A 89 -3.10 -4.55 17.26
N LEU A 90 -3.05 -5.81 16.82
CA LEU A 90 -4.09 -6.82 17.07
C LEU A 90 -4.25 -7.08 18.58
N SER A 91 -3.15 -7.39 19.27
CA SER A 91 -3.17 -7.69 20.71
C SER A 91 -3.57 -6.50 21.57
N SER A 92 -3.30 -5.26 21.13
CA SER A 92 -3.68 -4.05 21.86
C SER A 92 -5.10 -3.58 21.56
N GLY A 93 -5.75 -4.15 20.53
CA GLY A 93 -7.06 -3.73 20.04
C GLY A 93 -7.05 -2.37 19.36
N ILE A 94 -5.88 -1.92 18.87
CA ILE A 94 -5.73 -0.61 18.21
C ILE A 94 -5.80 -0.81 16.70
N ASN A 95 -6.63 0.00 16.05
CA ASN A 95 -6.70 0.00 14.60
C ASN A 95 -5.34 0.41 14.00
N LYS A 96 -4.75 -0.47 13.20
CA LYS A 96 -3.43 -0.29 12.58
C LYS A 96 -3.31 0.94 11.68
N ASN A 97 -4.43 1.45 11.17
CA ASN A 97 -4.49 2.63 10.33
C ASN A 97 -4.71 3.94 11.12
N THR A 98 -4.77 3.88 12.45
CA THR A 98 -4.90 5.09 13.27
C THR A 98 -3.67 5.98 13.12
N ILE A 99 -3.90 7.29 13.01
CA ILE A 99 -2.83 8.28 12.94
C ILE A 99 -2.02 8.24 14.25
N PRO A 100 -0.69 8.08 14.21
CA PRO A 100 0.15 7.96 15.41
C PRO A 100 -0.09 9.07 16.45
N LYS A 101 -0.22 10.32 15.97
CA LYS A 101 -0.45 11.50 16.81
C LYS A 101 -1.78 11.50 17.57
N LYS A 102 -2.77 10.73 17.11
CA LYS A 102 -4.10 10.61 17.72
C LYS A 102 -4.18 9.56 18.83
N ILE A 103 -3.13 8.74 18.99
CA ILE A 103 -3.07 7.73 20.04
C ILE A 103 -3.03 8.42 21.41
N ASN A 104 -3.88 7.97 22.32
CA ASN A 104 -4.00 8.50 23.68
C ASN A 104 -3.17 7.71 24.70
N ASP A 105 -3.05 8.23 25.91
CA ASP A 105 -2.24 7.67 26.98
C ASP A 105 -2.62 6.24 27.39
N ASN A 106 -3.92 5.90 27.34
CA ASN A 106 -4.39 4.56 27.67
C ASN A 106 -4.00 3.56 26.58
N GLU A 107 -4.14 3.97 25.32
CA GLU A 107 -3.70 3.19 24.16
C GLU A 107 -2.18 2.97 24.16
N ILE A 108 -1.39 3.99 24.51
CA ILE A 108 0.08 3.85 24.68
C ILE A 108 0.41 2.75 25.69
N LYS A 109 -0.28 2.71 26.84
CA LYS A 109 -0.09 1.64 27.83
C LYS A 109 -0.45 0.26 27.27
N LYS A 110 -1.53 0.16 26.49
CA LYS A 110 -1.92 -1.10 25.83
C LYS A 110 -0.84 -1.57 24.85
N ILE A 111 -0.30 -0.68 24.01
CA ILE A 111 0.79 -1.01 23.07
C ILE A 111 2.02 -1.55 23.81
N ILE A 112 2.46 -0.86 24.86
CA ILE A 112 3.63 -1.29 25.66
C ILE A 112 3.38 -2.66 26.30
N ASN A 113 2.18 -2.90 26.81
CA ASN A 113 1.82 -4.19 27.38
C ASN A 113 1.81 -5.30 26.32
N SER A 114 1.29 -5.04 25.12
CA SER A 114 1.33 -5.99 24.01
C SER A 114 2.76 -6.31 23.56
N ILE A 115 3.63 -5.30 23.44
CA ILE A 115 5.06 -5.50 23.16
C ILE A 115 5.70 -6.40 24.22
N LYS A 116 5.49 -6.08 25.51
CA LYS A 116 6.03 -6.87 26.63
C LYS A 116 5.50 -8.29 26.64
N LYS A 117 4.24 -8.50 26.23
CA LYS A 117 3.64 -9.82 26.11
C LYS A 117 4.36 -10.66 25.07
N ILE A 118 4.60 -10.11 23.87
CA ILE A 118 5.32 -10.80 22.79
C ILE A 118 6.74 -11.16 23.23
N ILE A 119 7.47 -10.22 23.85
CA ILE A 119 8.85 -10.44 24.32
C ILE A 119 8.92 -11.57 25.36
N LYS A 120 7.89 -11.70 26.21
CA LYS A 120 7.81 -12.72 27.27
C LYS A 120 7.12 -14.01 26.85
N GLU A 121 6.62 -14.08 25.61
CA GLU A 121 5.89 -15.26 25.13
C GLU A 121 6.84 -16.47 25.11
N LYS A 122 6.29 -17.64 25.43
CA LYS A 122 7.08 -18.87 25.41
C LYS A 122 7.42 -19.23 23.97
N ILE A 123 8.67 -19.61 23.74
CA ILE A 123 9.14 -20.10 22.44
C ILE A 123 8.29 -21.32 22.05
N LYS A 124 7.63 -21.20 20.90
CA LYS A 124 6.77 -22.19 20.25
C LYS A 124 7.12 -22.19 18.76
N PRO A 125 8.22 -22.84 18.37
CA PRO A 125 8.71 -22.81 17.00
C PRO A 125 7.72 -23.44 16.04
N GLN A 126 7.41 -22.74 14.96
CA GLN A 126 6.46 -23.22 13.97
C GLN A 126 6.65 -22.60 12.59
N ILE A 127 6.32 -23.37 11.57
CA ILE A 127 6.16 -22.88 10.20
C ILE A 127 4.68 -22.62 9.94
N ILE A 128 4.40 -21.47 9.35
CA ILE A 128 3.07 -21.02 8.97
C ILE A 128 2.88 -21.27 7.48
N TYR A 129 1.76 -21.90 7.12
CA TYR A 129 1.40 -22.19 5.74
C TYR A 129 0.19 -21.35 5.30
N GLU A 130 0.23 -20.90 4.05
CA GLU A 130 -0.87 -20.25 3.36
C GLU A 130 -1.00 -20.88 1.98
N ASN A 131 -2.21 -21.33 1.60
CA ASN A 131 -2.45 -22.03 0.33
C ASN A 131 -1.50 -23.23 0.07
N ARG A 132 -1.16 -23.98 1.14
CA ARG A 132 -0.21 -25.12 1.12
C ARG A 132 1.24 -24.75 0.79
N GLU A 133 1.60 -23.48 0.95
CA GLU A 133 2.98 -23.01 0.79
C GLU A 133 3.48 -22.40 2.09
N ALA A 134 4.73 -22.69 2.44
CA ALA A 134 5.33 -22.14 3.64
C ALA A 134 5.52 -20.63 3.48
N ARG A 135 4.80 -19.88 4.30
CA ARG A 135 4.80 -18.41 4.27
C ARG A 135 5.88 -17.85 5.19
N ASP A 136 5.97 -18.34 6.42
CA ASP A 136 6.84 -17.78 7.45
C ASP A 136 7.27 -18.85 8.47
N ALA A 137 8.39 -18.62 9.15
CA ALA A 137 8.88 -19.44 10.26
C ALA A 137 9.05 -18.56 11.50
N VAL A 138 8.21 -18.79 12.52
CA VAL A 138 8.12 -17.92 13.70
C VAL A 138 8.53 -18.65 14.98
N PRO A 139 9.19 -17.96 15.92
CA PRO A 139 9.65 -18.55 17.17
C PRO A 139 8.57 -18.60 18.25
N VAL A 140 7.47 -17.84 18.10
CA VAL A 140 6.38 -17.72 19.07
C VAL A 140 5.03 -17.77 18.35
N ASP A 141 3.96 -18.00 19.10
CA ASP A 141 2.61 -17.95 18.53
C ASP A 141 2.11 -16.52 18.39
N LEU A 142 1.61 -16.19 17.20
CA LEU A 142 1.14 -14.85 16.84
C LEU A 142 -0.31 -14.93 16.39
N GLY A 143 -1.17 -14.10 16.97
CA GLY A 143 -2.56 -13.96 16.55
C GLY A 143 -2.71 -13.48 15.11
N PHE A 144 -1.69 -12.79 14.57
CA PHE A 144 -1.62 -12.41 13.16
C PHE A 144 -1.80 -13.59 12.19
N TYR A 145 -1.36 -14.78 12.58
CA TYR A 145 -1.47 -16.01 11.80
C TYR A 145 -2.64 -16.91 12.23
N ASN A 146 -3.66 -16.34 12.88
CA ASN A 146 -4.87 -17.08 13.20
C ASN A 146 -5.61 -17.49 11.92
N GLY A 147 -5.94 -18.77 11.81
CA GLY A 147 -6.59 -19.36 10.63
C GLY A 147 -5.61 -19.95 9.61
N ASN A 148 -4.31 -19.70 9.75
CA ASN A 148 -3.29 -20.38 8.95
C ASN A 148 -3.02 -21.80 9.48
N GLU A 149 -2.61 -22.69 8.58
CA GLU A 149 -2.08 -24.00 8.95
C GLU A 149 -0.68 -23.84 9.58
N LYS A 150 -0.39 -24.62 10.62
CA LYS A 150 0.81 -24.47 11.45
C LYS A 150 1.46 -25.83 11.67
N LYS A 151 2.75 -25.96 11.35
CA LYS A 151 3.58 -27.13 11.69
C LYS A 151 4.53 -26.76 12.83
N LYS A 152 4.46 -27.47 13.94
CA LYS A 152 5.28 -27.22 15.14
C LYS A 152 6.62 -27.95 15.05
N PHE A 153 7.64 -27.39 15.69
CA PHE A 153 8.99 -27.94 15.77
C PHE A 153 9.51 -27.91 17.21
N SER A 154 10.55 -28.70 17.49
CA SER A 154 11.15 -28.79 18.82
C SER A 154 12.00 -27.56 19.15
N SER A 155 12.62 -26.95 18.13
CA SER A 155 13.45 -25.76 18.26
C SER A 155 13.24 -24.79 17.09
N TYR A 156 13.59 -23.52 17.31
CA TYR A 156 13.52 -22.52 16.23
C TYR A 156 14.55 -22.80 15.13
N SER A 157 15.72 -23.32 15.48
CA SER A 157 16.72 -23.75 14.50
C SER A 157 16.19 -24.83 13.56
N GLU A 158 15.48 -25.84 14.09
CA GLU A 158 14.87 -26.90 13.29
C GLU A 158 13.78 -26.35 12.36
N ALA A 159 12.93 -25.43 12.85
CA ALA A 159 11.93 -24.76 12.03
C ALA A 159 12.57 -23.94 10.89
N LEU A 160 13.67 -23.23 11.16
CA LEU A 160 14.40 -22.47 10.16
C LEU A 160 15.08 -23.38 9.13
N GLU A 161 15.66 -24.49 9.56
CA GLU A 161 16.28 -25.48 8.67
C GLU A 161 15.26 -26.04 7.68
N GLU A 162 14.10 -26.49 8.18
CA GLU A 162 13.01 -26.99 7.34
C GLU A 162 12.53 -25.90 6.35
N TYR A 163 12.28 -24.69 6.85
CA TYR A 163 11.78 -23.57 6.05
C TYR A 163 12.73 -23.18 4.92
N PHE A 164 14.02 -22.98 5.21
CA PHE A 164 15.01 -22.54 4.22
C PHE A 164 15.51 -23.66 3.31
N THR A 165 15.53 -24.91 3.77
CA THR A 165 16.12 -26.04 3.02
C THR A 165 15.11 -26.71 2.12
N TYR A 166 13.91 -26.98 2.61
CA TYR A 166 12.91 -27.78 1.91
C TYR A 166 11.83 -26.90 1.31
N GLU A 167 11.15 -26.13 2.14
CA GLU A 167 9.95 -25.40 1.73
C GLU A 167 10.25 -24.26 0.75
N LEU A 168 11.25 -23.41 1.05
CA LEU A 168 11.63 -22.30 0.15
C LEU A 168 12.26 -22.77 -1.17
N LYS A 169 12.86 -23.96 -1.21
CA LYS A 169 13.37 -24.54 -2.47
C LYS A 169 12.23 -25.09 -3.32
N LEU A 170 11.18 -25.64 -2.69
CA LEU A 170 9.98 -26.12 -3.37
C LEU A 170 9.15 -24.96 -3.94
N SER A 171 8.98 -23.86 -3.19
CA SER A 171 8.29 -22.65 -3.69
C SER A 171 9.08 -21.97 -4.83
N LYS A 172 10.39 -21.71 -4.67
CA LYS A 172 11.21 -21.13 -5.74
C LYS A 172 11.22 -21.95 -7.04
N LYS A 173 11.09 -23.27 -6.98
CA LYS A 173 10.94 -24.12 -8.17
C LYS A 173 9.58 -23.93 -8.86
N LYS A 174 8.50 -23.67 -8.11
CA LYS A 174 7.17 -23.37 -8.64
C LYS A 174 7.05 -21.93 -9.21
N ASP A 175 7.68 -20.94 -8.57
CA ASP A 175 7.48 -19.51 -8.88
C ASP A 175 8.18 -19.02 -10.16
N SER A 176 9.12 -19.79 -10.72
CA SER A 176 10.08 -19.26 -11.71
C SER A 176 9.51 -18.96 -13.11
N SER A 177 8.30 -19.39 -13.45
CA SER A 177 7.74 -19.16 -14.80
C SER A 177 6.21 -18.99 -14.85
N HIS A 178 5.47 -19.71 -14.00
CA HIS A 178 4.00 -19.78 -14.12
C HIS A 178 3.31 -18.68 -13.33
N GLU A 179 3.82 -18.36 -12.15
CA GLU A 179 3.18 -17.39 -11.25
C GLU A 179 3.32 -15.94 -11.69
N LYS A 180 4.46 -15.59 -12.30
CA LYS A 180 4.64 -14.28 -12.96
C LYS A 180 3.60 -14.08 -14.07
N LYS A 181 3.38 -15.10 -14.89
CA LYS A 181 2.34 -15.07 -15.94
C LYS A 181 0.93 -14.99 -15.34
N ILE A 182 0.67 -15.71 -14.25
CA ILE A 182 -0.64 -15.65 -13.58
C ILE A 182 -0.91 -14.25 -13.03
N ASN A 183 0.07 -13.60 -12.39
CA ASN A 183 -0.09 -12.26 -11.85
C ASN A 183 -0.21 -11.20 -12.95
N GLU A 184 0.54 -11.32 -14.04
CA GLU A 184 0.41 -10.48 -15.22
C GLU A 184 -1.00 -10.61 -15.84
N VAL A 185 -1.48 -11.84 -16.04
CA VAL A 185 -2.82 -12.10 -16.56
C VAL A 185 -3.91 -11.56 -15.63
N LYS A 186 -3.79 -11.75 -14.31
CA LYS A 186 -4.74 -11.21 -13.33
C LYS A 186 -4.78 -9.68 -13.35
N TRP A 187 -3.63 -9.03 -13.50
CA TRP A 187 -3.56 -7.57 -13.61
C TRP A 187 -4.26 -7.08 -14.89
N ILE A 188 -3.98 -7.71 -16.03
CA ILE A 188 -4.65 -7.44 -17.31
C ILE A 188 -6.16 -7.61 -17.19
N MET A 189 -6.62 -8.70 -16.55
CA MET A 189 -8.05 -8.94 -16.33
C MET A 189 -8.70 -7.82 -15.51
N GLY A 190 -8.03 -7.34 -14.45
CA GLY A 190 -8.52 -6.22 -13.64
C GLY A 190 -8.66 -4.92 -14.43
N GLU A 191 -7.70 -4.60 -15.30
CA GLU A 191 -7.79 -3.43 -16.19
C GLU A 191 -8.91 -3.58 -17.23
N GLN A 192 -9.08 -4.77 -17.80
CA GLN A 192 -10.14 -5.06 -18.77
C GLN A 192 -11.52 -4.97 -18.14
N GLU A 193 -11.71 -5.47 -16.91
CA GLU A 193 -12.97 -5.34 -16.17
C GLU A 193 -13.31 -3.89 -15.85
N ALA A 194 -12.34 -3.09 -15.40
CA ALA A 194 -12.52 -1.67 -15.16
C ALA A 194 -12.92 -0.92 -16.44
N THR A 195 -12.26 -1.25 -17.56
CA THR A 195 -12.56 -0.70 -18.89
C THR A 195 -13.96 -1.08 -19.35
N LEU A 196 -14.35 -2.36 -19.24
CA LEU A 196 -15.69 -2.85 -19.57
C LEU A 196 -16.76 -2.15 -18.75
N LYS A 197 -16.53 -1.93 -17.45
CA LYS A 197 -17.46 -1.21 -16.59
C LYS A 197 -17.63 0.23 -17.06
N GLY A 198 -16.54 0.92 -17.41
CA GLY A 198 -16.59 2.27 -17.97
C GLY A 198 -17.31 2.34 -19.32
N LEU A 199 -17.09 1.36 -20.20
CA LEU A 199 -17.77 1.26 -21.49
C LEU A 199 -19.28 1.02 -21.33
N LYS A 200 -19.71 0.17 -20.39
CA LYS A 200 -21.15 -0.04 -20.11
C LYS A 200 -21.83 1.22 -19.59
N VAL A 201 -21.17 2.01 -18.74
CA VAL A 201 -21.72 3.31 -18.31
C VAL A 201 -21.90 4.22 -19.53
N LYS A 202 -20.87 4.36 -20.37
CA LYS A 202 -20.95 5.18 -21.59
C LYS A 202 -22.01 4.68 -22.58
N GLU A 203 -22.17 3.37 -22.73
CA GLU A 203 -23.22 2.77 -23.54
C GLU A 203 -24.60 3.19 -23.05
N THR A 204 -24.86 3.08 -21.74
CA THR A 204 -26.15 3.48 -21.17
C THR A 204 -26.40 4.98 -21.30
N GLU A 205 -25.38 5.83 -21.11
CA GLU A 205 -25.50 7.28 -21.29
C GLU A 205 -25.77 7.65 -22.75
N ASN A 206 -25.03 7.05 -23.70
CA ASN A 206 -25.20 7.31 -25.12
C ASN A 206 -26.54 6.79 -25.63
N ARG A 207 -27.03 5.65 -25.11
CA ARG A 207 -28.35 5.15 -25.45
C ARG A 207 -29.45 6.11 -25.00
N LYS A 208 -29.38 6.62 -23.77
CA LYS A 208 -30.30 7.66 -23.28
C LYS A 208 -30.27 8.92 -24.14
N LYS A 209 -29.07 9.38 -24.53
CA LYS A 209 -28.92 10.53 -25.45
C LYS A 209 -29.56 10.25 -26.82
N ALA A 210 -29.33 9.06 -27.38
CA ALA A 210 -29.91 8.66 -28.66
C ALA A 210 -31.44 8.57 -28.59
N GLU A 211 -31.99 7.98 -27.53
CA GLU A 211 -33.43 7.92 -27.26
C GLU A 211 -34.04 9.32 -27.14
N LEU A 212 -33.36 10.25 -26.44
CA LEU A 212 -33.81 11.64 -26.29
C LEU A 212 -33.80 12.39 -27.63
N ILE A 213 -32.75 12.20 -28.43
CA ILE A 213 -32.66 12.75 -29.79
C ILE A 213 -33.78 12.20 -30.66
N TYR A 214 -34.04 10.89 -30.60
CA TYR A 214 -35.06 10.24 -31.41
C TYR A 214 -36.47 10.73 -31.03
N LYS A 215 -36.76 10.81 -29.72
CA LYS A 215 -38.03 11.35 -29.20
C LYS A 215 -38.30 12.78 -29.68
N ASN A 216 -37.24 13.58 -29.80
CA ASN A 216 -37.32 15.00 -30.20
C ASN A 216 -36.82 15.26 -31.63
N TYR A 217 -36.78 14.24 -32.49
CA TYR A 217 -36.11 14.33 -33.80
C TYR A 217 -36.64 15.48 -34.65
N GLN A 218 -37.96 15.64 -34.69
CA GLN A 218 -38.61 16.69 -35.50
C GLN A 218 -38.23 18.09 -35.01
N LEU A 219 -38.26 18.32 -33.69
CA LEU A 219 -37.88 19.58 -33.06
C LEU A 219 -36.39 19.89 -33.29
N ILE A 220 -35.51 18.90 -33.12
CA ILE A 220 -34.06 19.06 -33.36
C ILE A 220 -33.79 19.41 -34.82
N LYS A 221 -34.47 18.73 -35.75
CA LYS A 221 -34.34 18.98 -37.19
C LYS A 221 -34.79 20.40 -37.56
N GLU A 222 -35.92 20.86 -37.02
CA GLU A 222 -36.42 22.21 -37.24
C GLU A 222 -35.45 23.27 -36.70
N ILE A 223 -34.94 23.09 -35.47
CA ILE A 223 -33.94 23.98 -34.87
C ILE A 223 -32.65 24.01 -35.71
N LEU A 224 -32.15 22.85 -36.15
CA LEU A 224 -30.97 22.76 -37.01
C LEU A 224 -31.17 23.47 -38.35
N ASP A 225 -32.33 23.28 -38.98
CA ASP A 225 -32.66 23.90 -40.26
C ASP A 225 -32.80 25.43 -40.13
N GLU A 226 -33.41 25.92 -39.06
CA GLU A 226 -33.53 27.36 -38.78
C GLU A 226 -32.17 28.00 -38.46
N ILE A 227 -31.35 27.38 -37.61
CA ILE A 227 -30.01 27.87 -37.30
C ILE A 227 -29.13 27.87 -38.55
N ASN A 228 -29.20 26.84 -39.40
CA ASN A 228 -28.45 26.77 -40.66
C ASN A 228 -28.90 27.84 -41.67
N LYS A 229 -30.17 28.22 -41.67
CA LYS A 229 -30.67 29.34 -42.50
C LYS A 229 -30.23 30.69 -41.91
N ALA A 230 -30.26 30.83 -40.59
CA ALA A 230 -29.87 32.05 -39.89
C ALA A 230 -28.36 32.31 -40.01
N SER A 231 -27.52 31.29 -39.90
CA SER A 231 -26.05 31.40 -40.01
C SER A 231 -25.56 31.82 -41.40
N LYS A 232 -26.38 31.64 -42.44
CA LYS A 232 -26.13 32.15 -43.80
C LYS A 232 -26.48 33.64 -43.96
N LYS A 233 -27.27 34.21 -43.05
CA LYS A 233 -27.82 35.57 -43.16
C LYS A 233 -27.36 36.52 -42.04
N TYR A 234 -26.96 35.99 -40.89
CA TYR A 234 -26.63 36.75 -39.69
C TYR A 234 -25.33 36.25 -39.08
N SER A 235 -24.61 37.14 -38.38
CA SER A 235 -23.44 36.75 -37.58
C SER A 235 -23.86 35.90 -36.37
N TRP A 236 -22.96 35.08 -35.84
CA TRP A 236 -23.25 34.26 -34.65
C TRP A 236 -23.53 35.10 -33.39
N GLU A 237 -23.01 36.32 -33.33
CA GLU A 237 -23.30 37.29 -32.27
C GLU A 237 -24.75 37.81 -32.38
N ASP A 238 -25.23 38.03 -33.59
CA ASP A 238 -26.62 38.42 -33.84
C ASP A 238 -27.60 37.28 -33.60
N ILE A 239 -27.19 36.04 -33.94
CA ILE A 239 -27.97 34.82 -33.65
C ILE A 239 -28.09 34.63 -32.12
N LYS A 240 -27.00 34.81 -31.36
CA LYS A 240 -27.03 34.78 -29.89
C LYS A 240 -27.97 35.83 -29.31
N LYS A 241 -27.98 37.05 -29.86
CA LYS A 241 -28.91 38.11 -29.41
C LYS A 241 -30.36 37.78 -29.73
N LYS A 242 -30.65 37.24 -30.92
CA LYS A 242 -32.01 36.90 -31.37
C LYS A 242 -32.62 35.69 -30.67
N LEU A 243 -31.79 34.72 -30.28
CA LEU A 243 -32.23 33.51 -29.55
C LEU A 243 -32.24 33.68 -28.03
N LYS A 244 -31.89 34.87 -27.53
CA LYS A 244 -31.86 35.16 -26.09
C LYS A 244 -33.28 35.14 -25.50
N GLY A 245 -33.55 34.21 -24.58
CA GLY A 245 -34.87 34.05 -23.96
C GLY A 245 -35.83 33.15 -24.74
N HIS A 246 -35.35 32.43 -25.76
CA HIS A 246 -36.14 31.43 -26.46
C HIS A 246 -36.49 30.26 -25.52
N LYS A 247 -37.72 29.72 -25.61
CA LYS A 247 -38.22 28.69 -24.68
C LYS A 247 -37.40 27.40 -24.65
N VAL A 248 -36.73 27.08 -25.75
CA VAL A 248 -36.03 25.78 -25.94
C VAL A 248 -34.51 25.97 -26.03
N VAL A 249 -34.00 27.18 -26.30
CA VAL A 249 -32.55 27.42 -26.45
C VAL A 249 -32.03 28.04 -25.16
N LYS A 250 -31.13 27.31 -24.48
CA LYS A 250 -30.52 27.72 -23.21
C LYS A 250 -29.31 28.62 -23.39
N ASP A 251 -28.44 28.30 -24.35
CA ASP A 251 -27.26 29.11 -24.65
C ASP A 251 -26.80 28.94 -26.10
N VAL A 252 -26.04 29.90 -26.59
CA VAL A 252 -25.37 29.89 -27.89
C VAL A 252 -23.91 30.23 -27.66
N ASP A 253 -23.01 29.28 -27.96
CA ASP A 253 -21.58 29.52 -28.00
C ASP A 253 -21.17 30.05 -29.37
N VAL A 254 -20.75 31.31 -29.40
CA VAL A 254 -20.34 32.01 -30.63
C VAL A 254 -18.99 31.50 -31.15
N LYS A 255 -18.11 31.07 -30.24
CA LYS A 255 -16.73 30.67 -30.55
C LYS A 255 -16.70 29.28 -31.20
N ASP A 256 -17.41 28.34 -30.58
CA ASP A 256 -17.46 26.95 -31.04
C ASP A 256 -18.67 26.68 -31.97
N LYS A 257 -19.49 27.70 -32.24
CA LYS A 257 -20.71 27.63 -33.07
C LYS A 257 -21.68 26.54 -32.60
N GLN A 258 -21.84 26.44 -31.28
CA GLN A 258 -22.70 25.45 -30.64
C GLN A 258 -23.97 26.12 -30.10
N VAL A 259 -25.09 25.40 -30.16
CA VAL A 259 -26.34 25.83 -29.53
C VAL A 259 -26.77 24.77 -28.52
N VAL A 260 -26.95 25.20 -27.27
CA VAL A 260 -27.39 24.36 -26.16
C VAL A 260 -28.90 24.46 -26.09
N VAL A 261 -29.55 23.31 -26.25
CA VAL A 261 -31.01 23.20 -26.31
C VAL A 261 -31.48 22.42 -25.10
N ASP A 262 -32.53 22.89 -24.45
CA ASP A 262 -33.18 22.17 -23.36
C ASP A 262 -34.23 21.22 -23.93
N MET A 263 -34.11 19.94 -23.59
CA MET A 263 -35.00 18.88 -24.06
C MET A 263 -35.35 18.01 -22.86
N ASP A 264 -36.29 18.50 -22.05
CA ASP A 264 -36.92 17.74 -20.96
C ASP A 264 -37.79 16.57 -21.50
#